data_AF-A0A813CBU0-F1
#
_entry.id   AF-A0A813CBU0-F1
#
_cell.length_a   1.000
_cell.length_b   1.000
_cell.length_c   1.000
_cell.angle_alpha   90.00
_cell.angle_beta   90.00
_cell.angle_gamma   90.00
#
_symmetry.space_group_name_H-M   'P 1'
#
loop_
_entity.id
_entity.type
_entity.pdbx_description
1 polymer ?
#
loop_
_entity_poly.entity_id
_entity_poly.type
_entity_poly.pdbx_seq_one_letter_code
_entity_poly.pdbx_strand_id
1 'polypeptide(L)'
;FANEAEDKGVQTAEDSRFFGLSAGFDSFSNEGKELIIQYQAKYEKDIECGGGYVKVGPKLSDPKTFGDPTPYNIMFGPDKCGYTKRTHLIFSYKGKNVLKKSDL
;
A
#
# COMPACT_ATOMS: atom_id res chain seq x y z
N PHE A 1 12.57 -16.41 3.06
CA PHE A 1 11.67 -16.90 4.12
C PHE A 1 12.21 -18.24 4.57
N ALA A 2 12.79 -18.26 5.77
CA ALA A 2 13.57 -19.37 6.33
C ALA A 2 13.24 -19.63 7.81
N ASN A 3 12.47 -18.74 8.45
CA ASN A 3 12.09 -18.84 9.86
C ASN A 3 10.57 -18.65 9.98
N GLU A 4 9.85 -19.74 10.25
CA GLU A 4 8.39 -19.78 10.31
C GLU A 4 7.78 -18.79 11.31
N ALA A 5 8.46 -18.53 12.43
CA ALA A 5 7.96 -17.61 13.45
C ALA A 5 8.09 -16.14 13.01
N GLU A 6 9.20 -15.80 12.36
CA GLU A 6 9.52 -14.43 11.92
C GLU A 6 8.83 -14.06 10.60
N ASP A 7 8.55 -15.06 9.76
CA ASP A 7 7.94 -14.86 8.44
C ASP A 7 6.40 -14.73 8.50
N LYS A 8 5.80 -14.72 9.70
CA LYS A 8 4.35 -14.47 9.87
C LYS A 8 3.99 -13.05 9.46
N GLY A 9 2.95 -12.92 8.64
CA GLY A 9 2.46 -11.64 8.15
C GLY A 9 0.96 -11.66 7.90
N VAL A 10 0.45 -10.53 7.38
CA VAL A 10 -0.95 -10.42 6.95
C VAL A 10 -1.10 -11.11 5.60
N GLN A 11 -2.04 -12.05 5.50
CA GLN A 11 -2.33 -12.82 4.29
C GLN A 11 -3.78 -12.64 3.89
N THR A 12 -4.03 -12.41 2.59
CA THR A 12 -5.39 -12.39 2.03
C THR A 12 -5.90 -13.82 1.89
N ALA A 13 -7.14 -14.09 2.33
CA ALA A 13 -7.69 -15.44 2.41
C ALA A 13 -8.58 -15.84 1.22
N GLU A 14 -9.38 -14.90 0.71
CA GLU A 14 -10.35 -15.14 -0.36
C GLU A 14 -9.85 -14.63 -1.72
N ASP A 15 -10.13 -15.39 -2.78
CA ASP A 15 -9.87 -14.98 -4.16
C ASP A 15 -10.94 -13.95 -4.62
N SER A 16 -10.56 -13.06 -5.55
CA SER A 16 -11.48 -12.08 -6.15
C SER A 16 -12.21 -11.17 -5.14
N ARG A 17 -11.51 -10.76 -4.09
CA ARG A 17 -12.01 -9.84 -3.05
C ARG A 17 -11.19 -8.57 -2.94
N PHE A 18 -11.86 -7.50 -2.51
CA PHE A 18 -11.18 -6.30 -2.03
C PHE A 18 -10.79 -6.50 -0.56
N PHE A 19 -9.56 -6.10 -0.24
CA PHE A 19 -9.05 -6.12 1.12
C PHE A 19 -8.68 -4.70 1.56
N GLY A 20 -8.95 -4.41 2.83
CA GLY A 20 -8.55 -3.17 3.48
C GLY A 20 -8.23 -3.46 4.93
N LEU A 21 -7.02 -3.13 5.34
CA LEU A 21 -6.59 -3.13 6.73
C LEU A 21 -5.86 -1.83 7.00
N SER A 22 -6.16 -1.19 8.12
CA SER A 22 -5.51 0.05 8.54
C SER A 22 -4.89 -0.11 9.92
N ALA A 23 -3.78 0.59 10.13
CA ALA A 23 -3.12 0.70 11.43
C ALA A 23 -2.84 2.18 11.69
N GLY A 24 -3.27 2.68 12.85
CA GLY A 24 -2.99 4.04 13.28
C GLY A 24 -1.57 4.16 13.86
N PHE A 25 -1.00 5.35 13.74
CA PHE A 25 0.28 5.73 14.36
C PHE A 25 0.25 7.21 14.75
N ASP A 26 1.23 7.65 15.54
CA ASP A 26 1.32 9.05 15.97
C ASP A 26 1.49 9.99 14.78
N SER A 27 0.73 11.08 14.76
CA SER A 27 0.75 12.03 13.64
C SER A 27 2.09 12.76 13.58
N PHE A 28 2.64 12.88 12.37
CA PHE A 28 3.92 13.54 12.13
C PHE A 28 3.90 14.34 10.82
N SER A 29 4.92 15.17 10.61
CA SER A 29 5.23 15.84 9.34
C SER A 29 6.64 15.44 8.90
N ASN A 30 6.83 15.24 7.59
CA ASN A 30 8.14 15.02 6.98
C ASN A 30 8.75 16.32 6.42
N GLU A 31 8.21 17.50 6.75
CA GLU A 31 8.78 18.78 6.33
C GLU A 31 10.24 18.91 6.82
N GLY A 32 11.15 19.21 5.88
CA GLY A 32 12.58 19.30 6.16
C GLY A 32 13.26 17.98 6.54
N LYS A 33 12.60 16.84 6.35
CA LYS A 33 13.10 15.51 6.75
C LYS A 33 12.88 14.47 5.65
N GLU A 34 13.73 13.44 5.65
CA GLU A 34 13.51 12.27 4.81
C GLU A 34 12.39 11.39 5.39
N LEU A 35 11.54 10.86 4.52
CA LEU A 35 10.50 9.89 4.86
C LEU A 35 10.84 8.54 4.22
N ILE A 36 10.93 7.51 5.05
CA ILE A 36 11.18 6.14 4.61
C ILE A 36 9.92 5.30 4.86
N ILE A 37 9.37 4.71 3.79
CA ILE A 37 8.27 3.75 3.85
C ILE A 37 8.80 2.43 3.31
N GLN A 38 8.84 1.41 4.16
CA GLN A 38 9.39 0.10 3.81
C GLN A 38 8.47 -1.00 4.34
N TYR A 39 8.24 -2.01 3.51
CA TYR A 39 7.55 -3.25 3.87
C TYR A 39 7.99 -4.36 2.94
N GLN A 40 7.60 -5.59 3.25
CA GLN A 40 7.82 -6.75 2.40
C GLN A 40 6.47 -7.26 1.90
N ALA A 41 6.40 -7.57 0.60
CA ALA A 41 5.24 -8.22 -0.01
C ALA A 41 5.70 -9.50 -0.69
N LYS A 42 4.92 -10.57 -0.51
CA LYS A 42 5.19 -11.88 -1.09
C LYS A 42 3.92 -12.42 -1.73
N TYR A 43 4.00 -12.72 -3.02
CA TYR A 43 2.97 -13.47 -3.72
C TYR A 43 3.29 -14.96 -3.60
N GLU A 44 2.65 -15.65 -2.63
CA GLU A 44 2.91 -17.08 -2.39
C GLU A 44 2.29 -17.99 -3.44
N LYS A 45 1.20 -17.52 -4.06
CA LYS A 45 0.56 -18.14 -5.21
C LYS A 45 0.92 -17.33 -6.46
N ASP A 46 0.88 -17.96 -7.62
CA ASP A 46 0.92 -17.19 -8.86
C ASP A 46 -0.41 -16.46 -9.04
N ILE A 47 -0.40 -15.14 -8.82
CA ILE A 47 -1.58 -14.30 -8.95
C ILE A 47 -1.69 -13.77 -10.39
N GLU A 48 -2.87 -13.81 -10.99
CA GLU A 48 -3.09 -13.19 -12.30
C GLU A 48 -3.22 -11.67 -12.18
N CYS A 49 -4.02 -11.20 -11.22
CA CYS A 49 -4.26 -9.78 -10.96
C CYS A 49 -4.44 -9.52 -9.46
N GLY A 50 -3.70 -8.54 -8.92
CA GLY A 50 -3.74 -8.18 -7.50
C GLY A 50 -2.74 -7.09 -7.13
N GLY A 51 -3.18 -6.19 -6.25
CA GLY A 51 -2.36 -5.14 -5.66
C GLY A 51 -1.67 -5.60 -4.37
N GLY A 52 -0.44 -5.16 -4.15
CA GLY A 52 0.31 -5.36 -2.91
C GLY A 52 0.78 -4.05 -2.29
N TYR A 53 0.12 -2.94 -2.60
CA TYR A 53 0.53 -1.59 -2.22
C TYR A 53 -0.04 -1.14 -0.88
N VAL A 54 0.66 -0.19 -0.25
CA VAL A 54 0.21 0.50 0.97
C VAL A 54 -0.21 1.93 0.66
N LYS A 55 -1.10 2.49 1.49
CA LYS A 55 -1.50 3.90 1.49
C LYS A 55 -1.13 4.52 2.83
N VAL A 56 -0.47 5.68 2.80
CA VAL A 56 -0.14 6.49 3.98
C VAL A 56 -0.85 7.82 3.84
N GLY A 57 -1.57 8.24 4.88
CA GLY A 57 -2.49 9.36 4.81
C GLY A 57 -2.79 10.00 6.16
N PRO A 58 -3.69 10.98 6.17
CA PRO A 58 -4.13 11.63 7.40
C PRO A 58 -4.77 10.62 8.36
N LYS A 59 -4.77 10.97 9.65
CA LYS A 59 -5.44 10.19 10.69
C LYS A 59 -6.92 10.01 10.35
N LEU A 60 -7.39 8.77 10.34
CA LEU A 60 -8.80 8.44 10.21
C LEU A 60 -9.49 8.62 11.56
N SER A 61 -10.69 9.20 11.55
CA SER A 61 -11.54 9.28 12.74
C SER A 61 -12.09 7.91 13.13
N ASP A 62 -12.41 7.08 12.15
CA ASP A 62 -12.83 5.68 12.32
C ASP A 62 -12.01 4.77 11.38
N PRO A 63 -11.16 3.87 11.91
CA PRO A 63 -10.39 2.92 11.10
C PRO A 63 -11.25 2.04 10.19
N LYS A 64 -12.53 1.81 10.52
CA LYS A 64 -13.46 1.00 9.73
C LYS A 64 -13.87 1.67 8.42
N THR A 65 -13.67 2.98 8.29
CA THR A 65 -13.93 3.69 7.03
C THR A 65 -12.79 3.54 6.03
N PHE A 66 -11.70 2.85 6.39
CA PHE A 66 -10.62 2.57 5.47
C PHE A 66 -11.12 1.64 4.36
N GLY A 67 -10.98 2.11 3.12
CA GLY A 67 -11.45 1.43 1.92
C GLY A 67 -11.31 2.34 0.71
N ASP A 68 -11.86 1.94 -0.43
CA ASP A 68 -11.95 2.84 -1.58
C ASP A 68 -13.35 3.48 -1.61
N PRO A 69 -13.49 4.82 -1.55
CA PRO A 69 -12.43 5.85 -1.52
C PRO A 69 -11.99 6.25 -0.10
N THR A 70 -10.68 6.28 0.15
CA THR A 70 -10.06 6.90 1.33
C THR A 70 -8.97 7.86 0.89
N PRO A 71 -8.97 9.12 1.37
CA PRO A 71 -7.87 10.06 1.11
C PRO A 71 -6.53 9.52 1.61
N TYR A 72 -5.49 9.67 0.80
CA TYR A 72 -4.11 9.34 1.16
C TYR A 72 -3.19 10.48 0.73
N ASN A 73 -1.98 10.51 1.27
CA ASN A 73 -0.91 11.43 0.86
C ASN A 73 0.04 10.72 -0.12
N ILE A 74 0.36 9.44 0.16
CA ILE A 74 1.26 8.61 -0.63
C ILE A 74 0.63 7.22 -0.79
N MET A 75 0.66 6.68 -2.01
CA MET A 75 0.39 5.26 -2.28
C MET A 75 1.62 4.64 -2.95
N PHE A 76 2.14 3.56 -2.36
CA PHE A 76 3.40 2.97 -2.75
C PHE A 76 3.35 1.43 -2.74
N GLY A 77 3.74 0.81 -3.85
CA GLY A 77 3.90 -0.65 -3.90
C GLY A 77 3.64 -1.35 -5.21
N PRO A 78 3.82 -2.67 -5.24
CA PRO A 78 3.61 -3.48 -6.43
C PRO A 78 2.13 -3.61 -6.78
N ASP A 79 1.87 -3.69 -8.07
CA ASP A 79 0.57 -3.97 -8.66
C ASP A 79 0.79 -4.81 -9.92
N LYS A 80 0.23 -6.02 -9.93
CA LYS A 80 0.28 -6.95 -11.05
C LYS A 80 -1.14 -7.13 -11.57
N CYS A 81 -1.33 -7.01 -12.87
CA CYS A 81 -2.58 -7.40 -13.52
C CYS A 81 -2.31 -7.89 -14.94
N GLY A 82 -2.44 -9.20 -15.15
CA GLY A 82 -2.02 -9.88 -16.37
C GLY A 82 -0.53 -9.67 -16.64
N TYR A 83 -0.22 -9.19 -17.85
CA TYR A 83 1.14 -8.87 -18.27
C TYR A 83 1.67 -7.55 -17.69
N THR A 84 0.80 -6.73 -17.10
CA THR A 84 1.21 -5.46 -16.50
C THR A 84 1.76 -5.70 -15.10
N LYS A 85 3.02 -5.33 -14.89
CA LYS A 85 3.66 -5.32 -13.56
C LYS A 85 4.27 -3.94 -13.36
N ARG A 86 3.92 -3.27 -12.27
CA ARG A 86 4.45 -1.95 -11.94
C ARG A 86 4.55 -1.75 -10.45
N THR A 87 5.48 -0.89 -10.05
CA THR A 87 5.52 -0.34 -8.70
C THR A 87 4.87 1.04 -8.75
N HIS A 88 3.71 1.19 -8.12
CA HIS A 88 3.08 2.49 -7.96
C HIS A 88 3.89 3.34 -6.99
N LEU A 89 4.06 4.61 -7.36
CA LEU A 89 4.42 5.68 -6.43
C LEU A 89 3.59 6.90 -6.79
N ILE A 90 2.53 7.12 -6.01
CA ILE A 90 1.52 8.13 -6.26
C ILE A 90 1.56 9.14 -5.12
N PHE A 91 1.61 10.42 -5.46
CA PHE A 91 1.51 11.52 -4.52
C PHE A 91 0.18 12.25 -4.70
N SER A 92 -0.50 12.54 -3.60
CA SER A 92 -1.70 13.38 -3.63
C SER A 92 -1.28 14.85 -3.49
N TYR A 93 -1.52 15.63 -4.54
CA TYR A 93 -1.13 17.04 -4.63
C TYR A 93 -2.26 17.87 -5.23
N LYS A 94 -2.64 18.96 -4.55
CA LYS A 94 -3.72 19.88 -4.96
C LYS A 94 -5.01 19.13 -5.35
N GLY A 95 -5.41 18.16 -4.53
CA GLY A 95 -6.64 17.37 -4.73
C GLY A 95 -6.57 16.34 -5.87
N LYS A 96 -5.39 16.09 -6.44
CA LYS A 96 -5.19 15.10 -7.50
C LYS A 96 -4.17 14.05 -7.09
N ASN A 97 -4.41 12.80 -7.48
CA ASN A 97 -3.46 11.71 -7.33
C ASN A 97 -2.53 11.69 -8.55
N VAL A 98 -1.26 12.04 -8.33
CA VAL A 98 -0.24 12.15 -9.37
C VAL A 98 0.66 10.92 -9.32
N LEU A 99 0.53 10.06 -10.32
CA LEU A 99 1.40 8.90 -10.51
C LEU A 99 2.77 9.36 -11.01
N LYS A 100 3.85 8.92 -10.34
CA LYS A 100 5.20 9.05 -10.88
C LYS A 100 5.31 8.16 -12.13
N LYS A 101 5.63 8.79 -13.26
CA LYS A 101 5.67 8.12 -14.58
C LYS A 101 7.04 7.63 -15.00
N SER A 102 8.10 8.15 -14.39
CA SER A 102 9.45 7.61 -14.58
C SER A 102 9.60 6.33 -13.78
N ASP A 103 10.33 5.37 -14.35
CA ASP A 103 10.60 4.09 -13.70
C ASP A 103 11.20 4.30 -12.30
N LEU A 104 10.78 3.46 -11.37
CA LEU A 104 11.43 3.24 -10.08
C LEU A 104 12.50 2.16 -10.23
#